data_AF-X1GKH5-F1
#
_entry.id   AF-X1GKH5-F1
#
_cell.length_a   1.000
_cell.length_b   1.000
_cell.length_c   1.000
_cell.angle_alpha   90.00
_cell.angle_beta   90.00
_cell.angle_gamma   90.00
#
_symmetry.space_group_name_H-M   'P 1'
#
loop_
_entity.id
_entity.type
_entity.pdbx_description
1 polymer ?
#
loop_
_entity_poly.entity_id
_entity_poly.type
_entity_poly.pdbx_seq_one_letter_code
_entity_poly.pdbx_strand_id
1 'polypeptide(L)'
;IPHSILGSSNSKDNFPLMEWPPELKNTNPGQFSLTSPDAGTPDDDGQFTLEWTQSSGANNYTLYRGDSWFSTYSGTQTILVDEQNILSFFEDISMSGTYYYRVLAKNATGSTYSDAQPIEIVVEITRSPPPEIPGYNIFLILGIIFLGIVLTKIYNKKK
;
A
#
# COMPACT_ATOMS: atom_id res chain seq x y z
N ILE A 1 8.31 -42.96 -75.71
CA ILE A 1 8.94 -42.43 -74.48
C ILE A 1 8.82 -43.52 -73.41
N PRO A 2 9.90 -43.89 -72.70
CA PRO A 2 10.03 -45.18 -72.02
C PRO A 2 9.79 -45.12 -70.49
N HIS A 3 9.81 -46.33 -69.89
CA HIS A 3 10.10 -46.72 -68.49
C HIS A 3 8.97 -46.78 -67.44
N SER A 4 8.71 -48.02 -67.03
CA SER A 4 8.15 -48.46 -65.74
C SER A 4 9.11 -48.18 -64.58
N ILE A 5 8.57 -47.79 -63.41
CA ILE A 5 9.18 -48.10 -62.09
C ILE A 5 8.06 -48.47 -61.10
N LEU A 6 8.19 -49.68 -60.54
CA LEU A 6 7.60 -50.15 -59.28
C LEU A 6 8.41 -49.61 -58.10
N GLY A 7 7.73 -49.33 -56.98
CA GLY A 7 8.33 -49.13 -55.66
C GLY A 7 7.68 -47.94 -54.94
N SER A 8 7.43 -47.95 -53.64
CA SER A 8 7.62 -48.91 -52.56
C SER A 8 6.88 -48.34 -51.34
N SER A 9 6.41 -49.19 -50.44
CA SER A 9 5.92 -48.80 -49.11
C SER A 9 6.90 -47.86 -48.41
N ASN A 10 6.40 -46.85 -47.70
CA ASN A 10 7.11 -46.34 -46.54
C ASN A 10 6.18 -46.28 -45.33
N SER A 11 6.31 -47.33 -44.52
CA SER A 11 5.78 -47.49 -43.18
C SER A 11 6.67 -46.73 -42.19
N LYS A 12 6.70 -45.41 -42.26
CA LYS A 12 7.22 -44.46 -41.26
C LYS A 12 6.51 -43.16 -41.64
N ASP A 13 5.41 -42.80 -41.00
CA ASP A 13 5.45 -41.89 -39.86
C ASP A 13 4.12 -41.99 -39.09
N ASN A 14 4.01 -42.96 -38.18
CA ASN A 14 3.02 -42.88 -37.11
C ASN A 14 3.78 -42.60 -35.81
N PHE A 15 4.33 -41.39 -35.71
CA PHE A 15 4.79 -40.88 -34.43
C PHE A 15 3.54 -40.62 -33.58
N PRO A 16 3.42 -41.21 -32.37
CA PRO A 16 2.39 -40.76 -31.45
C PRO A 16 2.57 -39.25 -31.26
N LEU A 17 1.48 -38.50 -31.28
CA LEU A 17 1.48 -37.10 -30.88
C LEU A 17 1.99 -37.05 -29.44
N MET A 18 3.31 -36.87 -29.29
CA MET A 18 3.91 -36.57 -28.01
C MET A 18 3.38 -35.18 -27.70
N GLU A 19 2.36 -35.11 -26.84
CA GLU A 19 1.93 -33.86 -26.25
C GLU A 19 3.19 -33.22 -25.69
N TRP A 20 3.61 -32.11 -26.31
CA TRP A 20 4.70 -31.32 -25.80
C TRP A 20 4.42 -31.06 -24.32
N PRO A 21 5.41 -31.21 -23.41
CA PRO A 21 5.21 -30.85 -22.01
C PRO A 21 4.61 -29.44 -21.98
N PRO A 22 3.64 -29.14 -21.10
CA PRO A 22 3.05 -27.81 -21.05
C PRO A 22 4.20 -26.83 -20.96
N GLU A 23 4.37 -26.01 -22.00
CA GLU A 23 5.35 -24.93 -21.97
C GLU A 23 5.13 -24.24 -20.63
N LEU A 24 6.17 -24.19 -19.78
CA LEU A 24 6.15 -23.31 -18.63
C LEU A 24 6.02 -21.91 -19.24
N LYS A 25 4.78 -21.45 -19.38
CA LYS A 25 4.47 -20.16 -19.99
C LYS A 25 5.22 -19.15 -19.17
N ASN A 26 6.28 -18.63 -19.77
CA ASN A 26 7.19 -17.65 -19.20
C ASN A 26 6.50 -16.28 -19.21
N THR A 27 5.36 -16.21 -18.53
CA THR A 27 4.45 -15.06 -18.51
C THR A 27 4.65 -14.26 -17.24
N ASN A 28 4.28 -12.98 -17.31
CA ASN A 28 4.22 -12.12 -16.13
C ASN A 28 3.34 -12.75 -15.04
N PRO A 29 3.51 -12.34 -13.78
CA PRO A 29 2.63 -12.74 -12.70
C PRO A 29 1.14 -12.48 -13.01
N GLY A 30 0.25 -13.30 -12.47
CA GLY A 30 -1.19 -13.16 -12.66
C GLY A 30 -1.77 -11.90 -12.01
N GLN A 31 -3.01 -11.58 -12.37
CA GLN A 31 -3.78 -10.54 -11.68
C GLN A 31 -4.03 -10.93 -10.23
N PHE A 32 -4.07 -9.92 -9.36
CA PHE A 32 -4.27 -10.06 -7.93
C PHE A 32 -4.76 -8.72 -7.36
N SER A 33 -5.36 -8.75 -6.18
CA SER A 33 -5.96 -7.58 -5.55
C SER A 33 -5.27 -7.21 -4.26
N LEU A 34 -5.21 -5.90 -3.99
CA LEU A 34 -4.75 -5.27 -2.76
C LEU A 34 -5.96 -4.68 -2.02
N THR A 35 -6.04 -4.91 -0.73
CA THR A 35 -7.10 -4.42 0.16
C THR A 35 -6.52 -3.97 1.49
N SER A 36 -7.28 -3.17 2.24
CA SER A 36 -7.02 -2.92 3.66
C SER A 36 -8.32 -3.18 4.44
N PRO A 37 -8.47 -4.34 5.09
CA PRO A 37 -9.74 -4.74 5.69
C PRO A 37 -10.07 -4.01 7.00
N ASP A 38 -9.07 -3.41 7.64
CA ASP A 38 -9.14 -2.79 8.97
C ASP A 38 -8.94 -1.26 8.95
N ALA A 39 -8.52 -0.67 7.82
CA ALA A 39 -8.48 0.78 7.68
C ALA A 39 -9.89 1.40 7.79
N GLY A 40 -10.01 2.43 8.64
CA GLY A 40 -11.22 3.23 8.73
C GLY A 40 -11.52 4.06 7.47
N THR A 41 -12.65 4.76 7.46
CA THR A 41 -13.00 5.69 6.36
C THR A 41 -13.64 6.98 6.92
N PRO A 42 -12.85 8.03 7.19
CA PRO A 42 -11.39 8.04 7.26
C PRO A 42 -10.86 7.19 8.42
N ASP A 43 -9.60 6.76 8.32
CA ASP A 43 -8.87 6.05 9.36
C ASP A 43 -8.40 7.02 10.46
N ASP A 44 -8.74 6.77 11.73
CA ASP A 44 -8.60 7.76 12.80
C ASP A 44 -7.41 7.51 13.75
N ASP A 45 -6.79 6.33 13.68
CA ASP A 45 -5.64 5.97 14.49
C ASP A 45 -4.33 5.78 13.68
N GLY A 46 -4.43 5.71 12.35
CA GLY A 46 -3.29 5.56 11.45
C GLY A 46 -2.73 4.13 11.39
N GLN A 47 -3.40 3.15 11.99
CA GLN A 47 -2.91 1.78 12.14
C GLN A 47 -3.80 0.81 11.38
N PHE A 48 -3.27 0.25 10.30
CA PHE A 48 -4.03 -0.68 9.47
C PHE A 48 -3.12 -1.69 8.78
N THR A 49 -3.73 -2.75 8.28
CA THR A 49 -3.10 -3.83 7.57
C THR A 49 -3.40 -3.70 6.09
N LEU A 50 -2.36 -3.81 5.26
CA LEU A 50 -2.46 -3.96 3.82
C LEU A 50 -2.33 -5.45 3.50
N GLU A 51 -3.30 -6.01 2.80
CA GLU A 51 -3.35 -7.43 2.44
C GLU A 51 -3.54 -7.58 0.93
N TRP A 52 -2.83 -8.51 0.31
CA TRP A 52 -3.02 -8.82 -1.10
C TRP A 52 -3.12 -10.32 -1.37
N THR A 53 -3.96 -10.67 -2.35
CA THR A 53 -4.10 -12.06 -2.78
C THR A 53 -2.84 -12.54 -3.49
N GLN A 54 -2.54 -13.84 -3.40
CA GLN A 54 -1.41 -14.42 -4.12
C GLN A 54 -1.58 -14.25 -5.64
N SER A 55 -0.56 -13.66 -6.29
CA SER A 55 -0.44 -13.61 -7.73
C SER A 55 0.16 -14.92 -8.26
N SER A 56 -0.51 -15.55 -9.23
CA SER A 56 -0.02 -16.79 -9.83
C SER A 56 1.31 -16.56 -10.55
N GLY A 57 2.34 -17.33 -10.19
CA GLY A 57 3.65 -17.24 -10.81
C GLY A 57 4.52 -16.08 -10.34
N ALA A 58 4.13 -15.35 -9.29
CA ALA A 58 4.99 -14.38 -8.61
C ALA A 58 6.02 -15.10 -7.71
N ASN A 59 7.25 -14.57 -7.68
CA ASN A 59 8.29 -14.98 -6.73
C ASN A 59 8.30 -14.07 -5.50
N ASN A 60 8.01 -12.79 -5.68
CA ASN A 60 8.06 -11.78 -4.65
C ASN A 60 7.16 -10.57 -4.98
N TYR A 61 7.04 -9.68 -3.99
CA TYR A 61 6.21 -8.49 -4.02
C TYR A 61 6.98 -7.28 -3.50
N THR A 62 6.73 -6.13 -4.11
CA THR A 62 7.17 -4.81 -3.63
C THR A 62 5.94 -3.95 -3.35
N LEU A 63 5.84 -3.38 -2.16
CA LEU A 63 4.73 -2.50 -1.76
C LEU A 63 5.19 -1.04 -1.80
N TYR A 64 4.45 -0.21 -2.54
CA TYR A 64 4.69 1.22 -2.67
C TYR A 64 3.62 2.03 -1.95
N ARG A 65 4.04 3.12 -1.29
CA ARG A 65 3.17 4.18 -0.76
C ARG A 65 3.50 5.52 -1.42
N GLY A 66 2.48 6.23 -1.88
CA GLY A 66 2.62 7.60 -2.39
C GLY A 66 1.75 8.59 -1.60
N ASP A 67 2.26 9.81 -1.41
CA ASP A 67 1.51 10.95 -0.83
C ASP A 67 0.66 11.68 -1.90
N SER A 68 0.59 11.11 -3.10
CA SER A 68 -0.20 11.55 -4.25
C SER A 68 -0.48 10.34 -5.13
N TRP A 69 -1.57 10.39 -5.90
CA TRP A 69 -1.95 9.30 -6.79
C TRP A 69 -0.81 8.96 -7.77
N PHE A 70 -0.61 7.66 -8.03
CA PHE A 70 0.36 7.16 -9.00
C PHE A 70 -0.14 5.88 -9.67
N SER A 71 0.22 5.71 -10.96
CA SER A 71 -0.04 4.45 -11.68
C SER A 71 1.13 3.48 -11.58
N THR A 72 2.36 3.95 -11.65
CA THR A 72 3.57 3.12 -11.62
C THR A 72 4.62 3.76 -10.73
N TYR A 73 5.56 2.97 -10.23
CA TYR A 73 6.72 3.49 -9.51
C TYR A 73 7.52 4.47 -10.37
N SER A 74 7.71 5.69 -9.87
CA SER A 74 8.46 6.76 -10.53
C SER A 74 9.71 7.18 -9.76
N GLY A 75 10.03 6.51 -8.64
CA GLY A 75 11.12 6.89 -7.74
C GLY A 75 10.72 7.86 -6.63
N THR A 76 9.47 8.36 -6.63
CA THR A 76 8.98 9.28 -5.59
C THR A 76 8.19 8.58 -4.49
N GLN A 77 7.70 7.35 -4.74
CA GLN A 77 6.98 6.56 -3.75
C GLN A 77 7.94 5.98 -2.71
N THR A 78 7.46 5.85 -1.48
CA THR A 78 8.14 5.10 -0.43
C THR A 78 8.00 3.61 -0.71
N ILE A 79 9.09 2.85 -0.60
CA ILE A 79 9.08 1.38 -0.64
C ILE A 79 8.91 0.87 0.80
N LEU A 80 7.79 0.23 1.08
CA LEU A 80 7.47 -0.33 2.41
C LEU A 80 7.91 -1.80 2.51
N VAL A 81 7.78 -2.53 1.40
CA VAL A 81 8.24 -3.92 1.25
C VAL A 81 9.06 -3.98 -0.03
N ASP A 82 10.24 -4.59 0.02
CA ASP A 82 11.14 -4.71 -1.13
C ASP A 82 11.43 -6.18 -1.46
N GLU A 83 10.88 -6.65 -2.59
CA GLU A 83 11.09 -7.99 -3.15
C GLU A 83 10.92 -9.15 -2.14
N GLN A 84 9.89 -9.11 -1.30
CA GLN A 84 9.59 -10.17 -0.32
C GLN A 84 8.43 -11.06 -0.75
N ASN A 85 8.47 -12.33 -0.36
CA ASN A 85 7.37 -13.28 -0.58
C ASN A 85 6.42 -13.30 0.63
N ILE A 86 5.78 -12.17 0.89
CA ILE A 86 4.74 -11.99 1.91
C ILE A 86 3.43 -11.54 1.23
N LEU A 87 2.32 -11.63 1.95
CA LEU A 87 0.98 -11.27 1.45
C LEU A 87 0.27 -10.22 2.30
N SER A 88 0.94 -9.72 3.34
CA SER A 88 0.41 -8.71 4.24
C SER A 88 1.51 -7.80 4.78
N PHE A 89 1.15 -6.57 5.16
CA PHE A 89 2.03 -5.59 5.77
C PHE A 89 1.24 -4.70 6.75
N PHE A 90 1.75 -4.51 7.96
CA PHE A 90 1.18 -3.59 8.94
C PHE A 90 1.79 -2.20 8.78
N GLU A 91 0.95 -1.18 8.58
CA GLU A 91 1.35 0.22 8.46
C GLU A 91 0.93 0.99 9.72
N ASP A 92 1.82 1.88 10.17
CA ASP A 92 1.57 2.83 11.27
C ASP A 92 1.93 4.24 10.77
N ILE A 93 0.90 5.06 10.56
CA ILE A 93 0.99 6.44 10.09
C ILE A 93 0.70 7.39 11.25
N SER A 94 1.64 8.28 11.54
CA SER A 94 1.46 9.27 12.60
C SER A 94 1.00 10.65 12.11
N MET A 95 0.78 10.83 10.80
CA MET A 95 0.37 12.10 10.21
C MET A 95 -0.90 11.94 9.39
N SER A 96 -1.87 12.82 9.61
CA SER A 96 -3.06 12.87 8.77
C SER A 96 -2.70 13.20 7.33
N GLY A 97 -3.36 12.56 6.38
CA GLY A 97 -3.08 12.69 4.96
C GLY A 97 -3.82 11.67 4.12
N THR A 98 -3.72 11.80 2.80
CA THR A 98 -4.22 10.81 1.85
C THR A 98 -3.05 10.03 1.30
N TYR A 99 -3.09 8.71 1.48
CA TYR A 99 -2.03 7.79 1.08
C TYR A 99 -2.54 6.83 0.02
N TYR A 100 -1.71 6.58 -0.98
CA TYR A 100 -2.01 5.69 -2.09
C TYR A 100 -1.10 4.48 -2.02
N TYR A 101 -1.66 3.28 -2.18
CA TYR A 101 -0.91 2.03 -2.08
C TYR A 101 -1.06 1.18 -3.32
N ARG A 102 0.05 0.56 -3.73
CA ARG A 102 0.06 -0.40 -4.83
C ARG A 102 1.15 -1.44 -4.64
N VAL A 103 0.83 -2.70 -4.93
CA VAL A 103 1.78 -3.80 -4.86
C VAL A 103 2.21 -4.18 -6.28
N LEU A 104 3.49 -4.48 -6.47
CA LEU A 104 4.05 -5.04 -7.68
C LEU A 104 4.46 -6.48 -7.42
N ALA A 105 3.77 -7.44 -8.02
CA ALA A 105 4.20 -8.83 -8.07
C ALA A 105 5.27 -8.98 -9.15
N LYS A 106 6.35 -9.72 -8.86
CA LYS A 106 7.48 -9.90 -9.78
C LYS A 106 7.95 -11.34 -9.81
N ASN A 107 8.40 -11.76 -10.99
CA ASN A 107 9.08 -13.02 -11.23
C ASN A 107 10.28 -12.80 -12.16
N ALA A 108 10.93 -13.88 -12.59
CA ALA A 108 12.10 -13.81 -13.47
C ALA A 108 11.79 -13.22 -14.86
N THR A 109 10.53 -13.14 -15.25
CA THR A 109 10.08 -12.89 -16.63
C THR A 109 9.45 -11.52 -16.78
N GLY A 110 8.85 -10.99 -15.70
CA GLY A 110 8.21 -9.70 -15.69
C GLY A 110 7.55 -9.38 -14.35
N SER A 111 6.58 -8.48 -14.43
CA SER A 111 5.87 -7.96 -13.26
C SER A 111 4.44 -7.57 -13.59
N THR A 112 3.61 -7.54 -12.57
CA THR A 112 2.19 -7.18 -12.64
C THR A 112 1.84 -6.38 -11.39
N TYR A 113 1.18 -5.23 -11.56
CA TYR A 113 0.66 -4.46 -10.43
C TYR A 113 -0.65 -5.05 -9.92
N SER A 114 -0.93 -4.86 -8.63
CA SER A 114 -2.25 -5.09 -8.04
C SER A 114 -3.27 -4.16 -8.68
N ASP A 115 -4.47 -4.69 -8.93
CA ASP A 115 -5.67 -4.02 -9.46
C ASP A 115 -5.40 -3.02 -10.62
N ALA A 116 -6.45 -2.36 -11.13
CA ALA A 116 -6.28 -1.37 -12.19
C ALA A 116 -5.66 -0.06 -11.66
N GLN A 117 -5.93 0.27 -10.40
CA GLN A 117 -5.62 1.54 -9.75
C GLN A 117 -5.04 1.28 -8.34
N PRO A 118 -4.23 2.20 -7.78
CA PRO A 118 -3.86 2.12 -6.37
C PRO A 118 -5.11 2.25 -5.48
N ILE A 119 -5.07 1.68 -4.28
CA ILE A 119 -6.07 1.97 -3.25
C ILE A 119 -5.74 3.29 -2.57
N GLU A 120 -6.76 4.01 -2.12
CA GLU A 120 -6.66 5.28 -1.40
C GLU A 120 -7.08 5.06 0.05
N ILE A 121 -6.24 5.51 1.00
CA ILE A 121 -6.54 5.50 2.42
C ILE A 121 -6.39 6.93 2.93
N VAL A 122 -7.47 7.48 3.49
CA VAL A 122 -7.49 8.80 4.11
C VAL A 122 -7.32 8.62 5.61
N VAL A 123 -6.24 9.17 6.16
CA VAL A 123 -5.92 9.12 7.58
C VAL A 123 -6.21 10.49 8.20
N GLU A 124 -7.04 10.52 9.25
CA GLU A 124 -7.47 11.71 9.99
C GLU A 124 -7.26 11.54 11.50
N ILE A 125 -5.99 11.59 11.94
CA ILE A 125 -5.64 11.42 13.35
C ILE A 125 -6.14 12.61 14.16
N THR A 126 -7.10 12.37 15.05
CA THR A 126 -7.52 13.37 16.03
C THR A 126 -6.68 13.24 17.29
N ARG A 127 -5.82 14.22 17.56
CA ARG A 127 -5.17 14.29 18.86
C ARG A 127 -6.23 14.75 19.86
N SER A 128 -6.69 13.84 20.72
CA SER A 128 -7.47 14.26 21.88
C SER A 128 -6.72 15.40 22.57
N PRO A 129 -7.38 16.53 22.89
CA PRO A 129 -6.74 17.54 23.70
C PRO A 129 -6.22 16.86 24.99
N PRO A 130 -5.07 17.31 25.52
CA PRO A 130 -4.62 16.84 26.82
C PRO A 130 -5.78 16.92 27.81
N PRO A 131 -5.97 15.93 28.70
CA PRO A 131 -7.05 15.99 29.67
C PRO A 131 -7.00 17.33 30.39
N GLU A 132 -8.07 18.12 30.28
CA GLU A 132 -8.20 19.35 31.05
C GLU A 132 -8.09 18.97 32.53
N ILE A 133 -7.02 19.39 33.21
CA ILE A 133 -6.91 19.19 34.65
C ILE A 133 -8.05 19.99 35.28
N PRO A 134 -9.06 19.34 35.90
CA PRO A 134 -10.17 20.06 36.51
C PRO A 134 -9.59 21.02 37.56
N GLY A 135 -9.77 22.32 37.35
CA GLY A 135 -9.24 23.36 38.24
C GLY A 135 -8.13 24.23 37.66
N TYR A 136 -7.42 23.83 36.59
CA TYR A 136 -6.33 24.67 36.06
C TYR A 136 -6.83 26.01 35.50
N ASN A 137 -7.98 25.99 34.81
CA ASN A 137 -8.60 27.20 34.26
C ASN A 137 -9.05 28.18 35.36
N ILE A 138 -9.54 27.69 36.51
CA ILE A 138 -9.91 28.59 37.63
C ILE A 138 -8.69 29.23 38.28
N PHE A 139 -7.57 28.52 38.42
CA PHE A 139 -6.33 29.09 38.98
C PHE A 139 -5.76 30.18 38.08
N LEU A 140 -5.80 30.00 36.75
CA LEU A 140 -5.39 31.04 35.79
C LEU A 140 -6.30 32.28 35.85
N ILE A 141 -7.62 32.09 35.87
CA ILE A 141 -8.59 33.20 35.97
C ILE A 141 -8.40 33.96 37.28
N LEU A 142 -8.24 33.25 38.42
CA LEU A 142 -7.99 33.87 39.72
C LEU A 142 -6.66 34.63 39.75
N GLY A 143 -5.61 34.09 39.11
CA GLY A 143 -4.32 34.76 38.98
C GLY A 143 -4.41 36.08 38.22
N ILE A 144 -5.15 36.11 37.10
CA ILE A 144 -5.35 37.34 36.29
C ILE A 144 -6.16 38.38 37.09
N ILE A 145 -7.22 37.96 37.79
CA ILE A 145 -8.02 38.86 38.63
C ILE A 145 -7.17 39.45 39.76
N PHE A 146 -6.40 38.60 40.44
CA PHE A 146 -5.51 39.03 41.53
C PHE A 146 -4.46 40.03 41.03
N LEU A 147 -3.82 39.76 39.89
CA LEU A 147 -2.86 40.66 39.26
C LEU A 147 -3.49 42.01 38.91
N GLY A 148 -4.71 42.01 38.36
CA GLY A 148 -5.47 43.23 38.08
C GLY A 148 -5.70 44.07 39.34
N ILE A 149 -6.16 43.46 40.44
CA ILE A 149 -6.38 44.16 41.72
C ILE A 149 -5.08 44.77 42.26
N VAL A 150 -3.97 44.04 42.19
CA VAL A 150 -2.65 44.53 42.62
C VAL A 150 -2.21 45.73 41.77
N LEU A 151 -2.34 45.66 40.45
CA LEU A 151 -1.99 46.75 39.55
C LEU A 151 -2.85 48.01 39.79
N THR A 152 -4.17 47.85 39.98
CA THR A 152 -5.06 48.97 40.32
C THR A 152 -4.66 49.63 41.64
N LYS A 153 -4.30 48.84 42.67
CA LYS A 153 -3.80 49.38 43.95
C LYS A 153 -2.50 50.15 43.77
N ILE A 154 -1.56 49.65 42.98
CA ILE A 154 -0.28 50.32 42.71
C ILE A 154 -0.51 51.63 41.95
N TYR A 155 -1.40 51.62 40.95
CA TYR A 155 -1.74 52.80 40.17
C TYR A 155 -2.35 53.90 41.05
N ASN A 156 -3.33 53.55 41.90
CA ASN A 156 -4.01 54.50 42.79
C ASN A 156 -3.10 55.07 43.89
N LYS A 157 -2.04 54.36 44.29
CA LYS A 157 -1.06 54.84 45.28
C LYS A 157 -0.06 55.85 44.69
N LYS A 158 0.13 55.85 43.37
CA LYS A 158 1.05 56.76 42.65
C LYS A 158 0.40 58.09 42.24
N LYS A 159 -0.91 58.25 42.48
CA LYS A 159 -1.66 59.49 42.26
C LYS A 159 -1.83 60.23 43.59
#